data_AF-A0A1X7SFC9-F1
#
_entry.id   AF-A0A1X7SFC9-F1
#
_cell.length_a   1.000
_cell.length_b   1.000
_cell.length_c   1.000
_cell.angle_alpha   90.00
_cell.angle_beta   90.00
_cell.angle_gamma   90.00
#
_symmetry.space_group_name_H-M   'P 1'
#
loop_
_entity.id
_entity.type
_entity.pdbx_description
1 polymer ?
#
loop_
_entity_poly.entity_id
_entity_poly.type
_entity_poly.pdbx_seq_one_letter_code
_entity_poly.pdbx_strand_id
1 'polypeptide(L)'
;MNYTATVRAGNVLGESGNTSVKGKTNFSKAPTGVANSLSLLQPVNNLTWNEVNCSKRNGLIIGYTVIISNSSITYNLTSTERYIILNDLVFGTEYNISVAAVNSVGRGPLSDPIAVEIGIVPGPVGSVSSIMDTTWAVISWS
;
A
#
# COMPACT_ATOMS: atom_id res chain seq x y z
N MET A 1 -15.06 -24.17 9.21
CA MET A 1 -15.53 -25.48 9.73
C MET A 1 -15.48 -25.43 11.26
N ASN A 2 -16.43 -26.01 11.98
CA ASN A 2 -16.33 -26.10 13.44
C ASN A 2 -15.63 -27.40 13.79
N TYR A 3 -14.56 -27.35 14.58
CA TYR A 3 -13.89 -28.56 15.08
C TYR A 3 -13.92 -28.56 16.61
N THR A 4 -14.08 -29.76 17.16
CA THR A 4 -13.98 -29.99 18.60
C THR A 4 -12.76 -30.85 18.81
N ALA A 5 -11.76 -30.31 19.51
CA ALA A 5 -10.60 -31.10 19.95
C ALA A 5 -10.91 -31.63 21.35
N THR A 6 -10.89 -32.94 21.51
CA THR A 6 -11.09 -33.60 22.80
C THR A 6 -9.78 -34.25 23.24
N VAL A 7 -9.35 -33.96 24.46
CA VAL A 7 -8.14 -34.51 25.06
C VAL A 7 -8.51 -35.31 26.31
N ARG A 8 -7.86 -36.46 26.48
CA ARG A 8 -7.93 -37.30 27.69
C ARG A 8 -6.54 -37.86 27.97
N ALA A 9 -6.22 -38.05 29.24
CA ALA A 9 -4.97 -38.65 29.69
C ALA A 9 -5.25 -40.04 30.25
N GLY A 10 -4.40 -41.03 29.96
CA GLY A 10 -4.55 -42.40 30.46
C GLY A 10 -3.24 -42.98 30.97
N ASN A 11 -3.32 -43.83 31.99
CA ASN A 11 -2.22 -44.65 32.50
C ASN A 11 -2.68 -46.10 32.71
N VAL A 12 -1.81 -46.97 33.25
CA VAL A 12 -2.10 -48.40 33.46
C VAL A 12 -3.24 -48.69 34.45
N LEU A 13 -3.70 -47.68 35.20
CA LEU A 13 -4.77 -47.77 36.18
C LEU A 13 -6.10 -47.17 35.70
N GLY A 14 -6.12 -46.45 34.58
CA GLY A 14 -7.34 -45.89 34.01
C GLY A 14 -7.17 -44.62 33.18
N GLU A 15 -8.28 -44.10 32.69
CA GLU A 15 -8.37 -42.90 31.83
C GLU A 15 -9.09 -41.75 32.54
N SER A 16 -8.62 -40.52 32.33
CA SER A 16 -9.20 -39.31 32.89
C SER A 16 -10.50 -38.90 32.18
N GLY A 17 -11.25 -37.99 32.81
CA GLY A 17 -12.34 -37.28 32.14
C GLY A 17 -11.88 -36.58 30.87
N ASN A 18 -12.79 -36.45 29.91
CA ASN A 18 -12.56 -35.83 28.61
C ASN A 18 -12.77 -34.30 28.69
N THR A 19 -11.74 -33.56 28.27
CA THR A 19 -11.83 -32.10 28.13
C THR A 19 -11.96 -31.76 26.65
N SER A 20 -12.99 -30.99 26.29
CA SER A 20 -13.27 -30.62 24.89
C SER A 20 -13.16 -29.11 24.69
N VAL A 21 -12.36 -28.69 23.72
CA VAL A 21 -12.27 -27.29 23.27
C VAL A 21 -12.90 -27.19 21.88
N LYS A 22 -13.88 -26.30 21.74
CA LYS A 22 -14.47 -25.96 20.43
C LYS A 22 -13.65 -24.85 19.78
N GLY A 23 -12.99 -25.16 18.68
CA GLY A 23 -12.30 -24.20 17.82
C GLY A 23 -13.18 -23.83 16.63
N LYS A 24 -13.27 -22.53 16.33
CA LYS A 24 -13.86 -22.05 15.08
C LYS A 24 -12.71 -21.75 14.12
N THR A 25 -12.55 -22.49 13.02
CA THR A 25 -11.74 -21.95 11.92
C THR A 25 -12.54 -20.80 11.32
N ASN A 26 -12.06 -19.57 11.51
CA ASN A 26 -12.54 -18.43 10.71
C ASN A 26 -12.38 -18.83 9.24
N PHE A 27 -13.49 -18.89 8.51
CA PHE A 27 -13.43 -19.02 7.06
C PHE A 27 -12.50 -17.91 6.56
N SER A 28 -11.46 -18.29 5.82
CA SER A 28 -10.49 -17.36 5.28
C SER A 28 -11.27 -16.26 4.54
N LYS A 29 -11.16 -15.01 5.01
CA LYS A 29 -11.88 -13.85 4.45
C LYS A 29 -10.87 -12.91 3.82
N ALA A 30 -11.26 -12.23 2.74
CA ALA A 30 -10.46 -11.13 2.21
C ALA A 30 -10.24 -10.03 3.28
N PRO A 31 -9.23 -9.17 3.14
CA PRO A 31 -9.02 -8.07 4.06
C PRO A 31 -10.26 -7.18 4.12
N THR A 32 -10.64 -6.73 5.31
CA THR A 32 -11.76 -5.81 5.53
C THR A 32 -11.29 -4.39 5.87
N GLY A 33 -9.99 -4.22 6.09
CA GLY A 33 -9.38 -2.91 6.32
C GLY A 33 -8.79 -2.34 5.03
N VAL A 34 -8.60 -1.02 5.04
CA VAL A 34 -7.98 -0.26 3.96
C VAL A 34 -6.51 0.03 4.27
N ALA A 35 -5.72 0.28 3.23
CA ALA A 35 -4.39 0.87 3.38
C ALA A 35 -4.53 2.32 3.89
N ASN A 36 -3.62 2.74 4.76
CA ASN A 36 -3.70 4.05 5.42
C ASN A 36 -2.49 4.92 5.03
N SER A 37 -2.60 6.23 5.21
CA SER A 37 -1.46 7.16 5.07
C SER A 37 -0.78 7.09 3.69
N LEU A 38 -1.56 7.10 2.61
CA LEU A 38 -1.01 7.17 1.26
C LEU A 38 -0.25 8.48 1.09
N SER A 39 0.98 8.41 0.58
CA SER A 39 1.79 9.60 0.29
C SER A 39 2.61 9.41 -0.98
N LEU A 40 2.66 10.43 -1.83
CA LEU A 40 3.44 10.43 -3.06
C LEU A 40 4.68 11.32 -2.87
N LEU A 41 5.87 10.74 -3.03
CA LEU A 41 7.12 11.48 -3.02
C LEU A 41 7.55 11.83 -4.45
N GLN A 42 7.53 13.12 -4.76
CA GLN A 42 8.05 13.67 -6.01
C GLN A 42 9.54 14.02 -5.87
N PRO A 43 10.31 13.98 -6.98
CA PRO A 43 9.85 13.72 -8.35
C PRO A 43 9.91 12.26 -8.80
N VAL A 44 10.41 11.36 -7.95
CA VAL A 44 10.56 9.93 -8.27
C VAL A 44 9.18 9.25 -8.39
N ASN A 45 8.09 9.94 -8.05
CA ASN A 45 6.72 9.43 -8.03
C ASN A 45 6.60 8.13 -7.22
N ASN A 46 7.31 8.09 -6.08
CA ASN A 46 7.29 6.95 -5.19
C ASN A 46 6.06 7.05 -4.28
N LEU A 47 5.05 6.24 -4.55
CA LEU A 47 3.85 6.14 -3.75
C LEU A 47 4.09 5.16 -2.60
N THR A 48 3.85 5.58 -1.36
CA THR A 48 3.99 4.75 -0.16
C THR A 48 2.70 4.72 0.65
N TRP A 49 2.49 3.67 1.43
CA TRP A 49 1.35 3.53 2.33
C TRP A 49 1.69 2.70 3.57
N ASN A 50 0.89 2.87 4.63
CA ASN A 50 0.98 2.05 5.83
C ASN A 50 0.22 0.74 5.70
N GLU A 51 0.63 -0.23 6.51
CA GLU A 51 0.00 -1.54 6.53
C GLU A 51 -1.44 -1.48 7.06
N VAL A 52 -2.29 -2.39 6.56
CA VAL A 52 -3.65 -2.56 7.08
C VAL A 52 -3.60 -2.99 8.55
N ASN A 53 -4.50 -2.48 9.38
CA ASN A 53 -4.60 -2.89 10.79
C ASN A 53 -4.74 -4.41 10.92
N CYS A 54 -3.92 -5.06 11.75
CA CYS A 54 -3.87 -6.52 11.93
C CYS A 54 -5.23 -7.16 12.15
N SER A 55 -6.08 -6.52 12.97
CA SER A 55 -7.44 -6.98 13.28
C SER A 55 -8.37 -7.05 12.07
N LYS A 56 -8.04 -6.36 10.97
CA LYS A 56 -8.84 -6.28 9.74
C LYS A 56 -8.19 -6.94 8.52
N ARG A 57 -7.03 -7.60 8.67
CA ARG A 57 -6.34 -8.29 7.55
C ARG A 57 -7.01 -9.60 7.16
N ASN A 58 -7.64 -10.27 8.13
CA ASN A 58 -8.27 -11.59 7.99
C ASN A 58 -7.33 -12.66 7.37
N GLY A 59 -6.02 -12.51 7.55
CA GLY A 59 -4.99 -13.34 6.95
C GLY A 59 -3.69 -12.55 6.75
N LEU A 60 -2.66 -13.21 6.20
CA LEU A 60 -1.42 -12.55 5.80
C LEU A 60 -1.67 -11.73 4.53
N ILE A 61 -1.23 -10.47 4.52
CA ILE A 61 -1.23 -9.65 3.30
C ILE A 61 -0.07 -10.12 2.43
N ILE A 62 -0.39 -10.53 1.20
CA ILE A 62 0.57 -11.04 0.21
C ILE A 62 0.87 -10.01 -0.88
N GLY A 63 0.14 -8.91 -0.91
CA GLY A 63 0.38 -7.79 -1.82
C GLY A 63 -0.71 -6.74 -1.78
N TYR A 64 -0.62 -5.81 -2.72
CA TYR A 64 -1.48 -4.64 -2.85
C TYR A 64 -1.83 -4.42 -4.31
N THR A 65 -3.05 -3.98 -4.57
CA THR A 65 -3.51 -3.46 -5.86
C THR A 65 -3.61 -1.94 -5.75
N VAL A 66 -2.93 -1.25 -6.65
CA VAL A 66 -2.96 0.22 -6.77
C VAL A 66 -3.81 0.56 -7.98
N ILE A 67 -4.85 1.36 -7.77
CA ILE A 67 -5.73 1.86 -8.83
C ILE A 67 -5.42 3.33 -9.04
N ILE A 68 -5.11 3.69 -10.28
CA ILE A 68 -4.80 5.06 -10.71
C ILE A 68 -5.83 5.42 -11.77
N SER A 69 -6.62 6.46 -11.54
CA SER A 69 -7.67 6.87 -12.48
C SER A 69 -7.68 8.37 -12.70
N ASN A 70 -8.09 8.77 -13.89
CA ASN A 70 -8.48 10.15 -14.19
C ASN A 70 -9.87 10.15 -14.88
N SER A 71 -10.25 11.26 -15.51
CA SER A 71 -11.54 11.37 -16.21
C SER A 71 -11.71 10.41 -17.39
N SER A 72 -10.63 9.83 -17.92
CA SER A 72 -10.63 9.10 -19.19
C SER A 72 -10.13 7.66 -19.07
N ILE A 73 -9.22 7.38 -18.13
CA ILE A 73 -8.47 6.12 -18.06
C ILE A 73 -8.41 5.63 -16.61
N THR A 74 -8.35 4.31 -16.44
CA THR A 74 -8.05 3.64 -15.18
C THR A 74 -6.96 2.58 -15.40
N TYR A 75 -5.91 2.65 -14.60
CA TYR A 75 -4.80 1.69 -14.56
C TYR A 75 -4.84 0.90 -13.26
N ASN A 76 -4.49 -0.39 -13.33
CA ASN A 76 -4.32 -1.25 -12.18
C ASN A 76 -2.89 -1.76 -12.14
N LEU A 77 -2.18 -1.44 -11.06
CA LEU A 77 -0.85 -1.94 -10.77
C LEU A 77 -0.88 -2.83 -9.54
N THR A 78 0.15 -3.66 -9.38
CA THR A 78 0.30 -4.54 -8.22
C THR A 78 1.69 -4.38 -7.61
N SER A 79 1.77 -4.41 -6.28
CA SER A 79 3.02 -4.42 -5.54
C SER A 79 2.96 -5.43 -4.39
N THR A 80 4.04 -6.16 -4.15
CA THR A 80 4.19 -6.99 -2.94
C THR A 80 4.70 -6.17 -1.75
N GLU A 81 5.23 -4.98 -2.02
CA GLU A 81 5.76 -4.05 -1.04
C GLU A 81 4.72 -3.01 -0.64
N ARG A 82 5.07 -2.19 0.36
CA ARG A 82 4.25 -1.05 0.83
C ARG A 82 4.55 0.25 0.06
N TYR A 83 5.13 0.11 -1.12
CA TYR A 83 5.42 1.20 -2.03
C TYR A 83 5.37 0.74 -3.49
N ILE A 84 5.25 1.70 -4.40
CA ILE A 84 5.40 1.50 -5.85
C ILE A 84 5.88 2.79 -6.51
N ILE A 85 6.72 2.68 -7.53
CA ILE A 85 7.12 3.81 -8.37
C ILE A 85 6.10 3.93 -9.52
N LEU A 86 5.49 5.10 -9.65
CA LEU A 86 4.53 5.38 -10.71
C LEU A 86 5.26 5.90 -11.96
N ASN A 87 5.22 5.11 -13.02
CA ASN A 87 5.83 5.43 -14.31
C ASN A 87 4.75 5.68 -15.37
N ASP A 88 5.15 6.30 -16.48
CA ASP A 88 4.34 6.49 -17.69
C ASP A 88 3.02 7.25 -17.46
N LEU A 89 2.96 8.07 -16.41
CA LEU A 89 1.88 9.02 -16.17
C LEU A 89 2.14 10.33 -16.91
N VAL A 90 1.07 10.96 -17.40
CA VAL A 90 1.16 12.20 -18.17
C VAL A 90 1.41 13.37 -17.21
N PHE A 91 2.44 14.17 -17.51
CA PHE A 91 2.76 15.37 -16.73
C PHE A 91 1.62 16.40 -16.80
N GLY A 92 1.42 17.14 -15.70
CA GLY A 92 0.37 18.15 -15.61
C GLY A 92 -1.07 17.57 -15.62
N THR A 93 -1.20 16.25 -15.44
CA THR A 93 -2.49 15.57 -15.34
C THR A 93 -2.74 15.16 -13.90
N GLU A 94 -3.92 15.49 -13.39
CA GLU A 94 -4.39 15.03 -12.08
C GLU A 94 -4.88 13.58 -12.16
N TYR A 95 -4.41 12.76 -11.22
CA TYR A 95 -4.81 11.37 -11.05
C TYR A 95 -5.32 11.14 -9.63
N ASN A 96 -6.38 10.33 -9.51
CA ASN A 96 -6.84 9.77 -8.26
C ASN A 96 -6.21 8.40 -8.04
N ILE A 97 -5.59 8.21 -6.87
CA ILE A 97 -4.87 6.98 -6.55
C ILE A 97 -5.42 6.35 -5.28
N SER A 98 -5.82 5.08 -5.37
CA SER A 98 -6.30 4.28 -4.25
C SER A 98 -5.54 2.96 -4.16
N VAL A 99 -5.40 2.43 -2.95
CA VAL A 99 -4.69 1.15 -2.69
C VAL A 99 -5.60 0.17 -1.96
N ALA A 100 -5.63 -1.08 -2.38
CA ALA A 100 -6.31 -2.18 -1.69
C ALA A 100 -5.33 -3.30 -1.34
N ALA A 101 -5.40 -3.82 -0.13
CA ALA A 101 -4.59 -4.96 0.29
C ALA A 101 -5.19 -6.28 -0.22
N VAL A 102 -4.32 -7.26 -0.48
CA VAL A 102 -4.68 -8.58 -1.01
C VAL A 102 -4.12 -9.66 -0.07
N ASN A 103 -4.95 -10.63 0.29
CA ASN A 103 -4.51 -11.86 0.96
C ASN A 103 -4.80 -13.09 0.09
N SER A 104 -4.54 -14.29 0.59
CA SER A 104 -4.77 -15.55 -0.14
C SER A 104 -6.23 -15.81 -0.55
N VAL A 105 -7.18 -15.07 0.00
CA VAL A 105 -8.61 -15.18 -0.31
C VAL A 105 -9.00 -14.20 -1.41
N GLY A 106 -8.41 -13.01 -1.39
CA GLY A 106 -8.68 -11.99 -2.39
C GLY A 106 -8.36 -10.57 -1.92
N ARG A 107 -8.83 -9.61 -2.71
CA ARG A 107 -8.65 -8.18 -2.51
C ARG A 107 -9.65 -7.62 -1.49
N GLY A 108 -9.17 -6.75 -0.61
CA GLY A 108 -9.99 -5.97 0.30
C GLY A 108 -10.56 -4.69 -0.32
N PRO A 109 -11.17 -3.82 0.51
CA PRO A 109 -11.65 -2.52 0.06
C PRO A 109 -10.50 -1.59 -0.36
N LEU A 110 -10.81 -0.62 -1.22
CA LEU A 110 -9.90 0.47 -1.58
C LEU A 110 -9.81 1.48 -0.45
N SER A 111 -8.62 2.06 -0.27
CA SER A 111 -8.44 3.27 0.53
C SER A 111 -9.18 4.45 -0.08
N ASP A 112 -9.36 5.49 0.74
CA ASP A 112 -9.71 6.81 0.23
C ASP A 112 -8.66 7.25 -0.82
N PRO A 113 -9.10 7.82 -1.94
CA PRO A 113 -8.18 8.24 -2.99
C PRO A 113 -7.39 9.47 -2.56
N ILE A 114 -6.14 9.56 -3.02
CA ILE A 114 -5.39 10.82 -3.05
C ILE A 114 -5.40 11.39 -4.47
N ALA A 115 -5.65 12.69 -4.61
CA ALA A 115 -5.48 13.40 -5.86
C ALA A 115 -4.03 13.88 -5.97
N VAL A 116 -3.36 13.54 -7.06
CA VAL A 116 -1.96 13.91 -7.31
C VAL A 116 -1.79 14.38 -8.75
N GLU A 117 -1.07 15.48 -8.93
CA GLU A 117 -0.63 15.95 -10.23
C GLU A 117 0.84 15.57 -10.40
N ILE A 118 1.18 14.86 -11.48
CA ILE A 118 2.57 14.43 -11.71
C ILE A 118 3.38 15.64 -12.20
N GLY A 119 4.24 16.14 -11.31
CA GLY A 119 5.13 17.25 -11.57
C GLY A 119 6.30 16.85 -12.46
N ILE A 120 6.76 17.80 -13.26
CA ILE A 120 8.05 17.72 -13.95
C ILE A 120 9.17 18.03 -12.96
N VAL A 121 10.25 17.24 -12.97
CA VAL A 121 11.54 17.71 -12.44
C VAL A 121 11.93 18.90 -13.31
N PRO A 122 12.13 20.11 -12.76
CA PRO A 122 12.74 21.18 -13.53
C PRO A 122 14.10 20.69 -14.02
N GLY A 123 14.33 20.74 -15.33
CA GLY A 123 15.64 20.40 -15.89
C GLY A 123 16.74 21.30 -15.31
N PRO A 124 18.01 20.94 -15.48
CA PRO A 124 19.09 21.88 -15.17
C PRO A 124 18.83 23.20 -15.89
N VAL A 125 18.98 24.32 -15.17
CA VAL A 125 18.93 25.66 -15.78
C VAL A 125 19.95 25.69 -16.93
N GLY A 126 19.63 26.35 -18.04
CA GLY A 126 20.51 26.42 -19.19
C GLY A 126 21.71 27.32 -18.92
N SER A 127 22.12 28.12 -19.92
CA SER A 127 23.35 28.90 -19.79
C SER A 127 23.30 29.86 -18.59
N VAL A 128 24.22 29.65 -17.64
CA VAL A 128 24.41 30.53 -16.51
C VAL A 128 25.43 31.61 -16.89
N SER A 129 25.06 32.87 -16.68
CA SER A 129 25.95 34.01 -16.80
C SER A 129 26.00 34.75 -15.48
N SER A 130 27.16 35.34 -15.18
CA SER A 130 27.30 36.19 -14.00
C SER A 130 27.99 37.49 -14.36
N ILE A 131 27.55 38.56 -13.70
CA ILE A 131 28.23 39.85 -13.68
C ILE A 131 28.70 40.05 -12.24
N MET A 132 30.00 40.23 -12.04
CA MET A 132 30.59 40.42 -10.71
C MET A 132 31.13 41.83 -10.55
N ASP A 133 30.87 42.43 -9.40
CA ASP A 133 31.50 43.64 -8.87
C ASP A 133 32.16 43.28 -7.52
N THR A 134 32.79 44.26 -6.87
CA THR A 134 33.57 44.13 -5.64
C THR A 134 32.71 43.76 -4.42
N THR A 135 31.40 44.05 -4.46
CA THR A 135 30.48 43.81 -3.33
C THR A 135 29.21 43.05 -3.71
N TRP A 136 28.99 42.77 -5.00
CA TRP A 136 27.78 42.10 -5.46
C TRP A 136 28.04 41.32 -6.75
N ALA A 137 27.20 40.33 -7.01
CA ALA A 137 27.15 39.64 -8.29
C ALA A 137 25.68 39.44 -8.71
N VAL A 138 25.41 39.62 -10.00
CA VAL A 138 24.13 39.25 -10.61
C VAL A 138 24.34 37.93 -11.32
N ILE A 139 23.47 36.96 -11.05
CA ILE A 139 23.47 35.65 -11.71
C ILE A 139 22.19 35.58 -12.54
N SER A 140 22.35 35.31 -13.83
CA SER A 140 21.24 35.14 -14.78
C SER A 140 21.33 33.77 -15.44
N TRP A 141 20.20 33.10 -15.63
CA TRP A 141 20.10 31.81 -16.30
C TRP A 141 18.92 31.80 -17.27
N SER A 142 18.97 30.93 -18.28
CA SER A 142 17.91 30.71 -19.28
C SER A 142 17.45 29.26 -19.29
#